data_AF-E1KZE6-F1
#
_entry.id   AF-E1KZE6-F1
#
_cell.length_a   1.000
_cell.length_b   1.000
_cell.length_c   1.000
_cell.angle_alpha   90.00
_cell.angle_beta   90.00
_cell.angle_gamma   90.00
#
_symmetry.space_group_name_H-M   'P 1'
#
loop_
_entity.id
_entity.type
_entity.pdbx_description
1 polymer ?
#
loop_
_entity_poly.entity_id
_entity_poly.type
_entity_poly.pdbx_seq_one_letter_code
_entity_poly.pdbx_strand_id
1 'polypeptide(L)'
;MKNIKKFALLLALIASVSLSSCSSEQSLNKPDTTTSTAEENKKDKAAETQEKENTDKKEDKKDDADKKDDKKDDQELTDDEKATLDEFVERLEKYENGTAGASLKMDRLFTEMVNRCTSLETKPEKSQEYLMKKVAEVKDKENFKQSVKGLKDTIDYYKSNKQQYIQELKDSGATWDPQIKLESLENVLNKF
;
A
#
# COMPACT_ATOMS: atom_id res chain seq x y z
N MET A 1 42.60 27.76 -15.76
CA MET A 1 43.23 26.44 -15.56
C MET A 1 42.15 25.38 -15.68
N LYS A 2 42.27 24.48 -16.67
CA LYS A 2 41.32 23.40 -16.98
C LYS A 2 41.65 22.18 -16.11
N ASN A 3 40.67 21.60 -15.43
CA ASN A 3 40.76 20.24 -14.89
C ASN A 3 39.35 19.61 -14.82
N ILE A 4 38.84 19.16 -15.96
CA ILE A 4 37.77 18.14 -16.00
C ILE A 4 38.51 16.80 -16.14
N LYS A 5 38.60 16.06 -15.04
CA LYS A 5 39.01 14.65 -15.06
C LYS A 5 37.77 13.80 -14.92
N LYS A 6 37.47 13.13 -16.04
CA LYS A 6 36.42 12.16 -16.29
C LYS A 6 36.46 11.04 -15.24
N PHE A 7 35.35 10.79 -14.55
CA PHE A 7 35.12 9.50 -13.91
C PHE A 7 34.14 8.73 -14.78
N ALA A 8 34.72 7.96 -15.70
CA ALA A 8 34.01 7.02 -16.52
C ALA A 8 33.65 5.79 -15.68
N LEU A 9 32.37 5.46 -15.70
CA LEU A 9 31.79 4.12 -15.78
C LEU A 9 32.77 2.95 -15.60
N LEU A 10 32.53 2.10 -14.59
CA LEU A 10 32.88 0.69 -14.68
C LEU A 10 31.74 -0.16 -14.12
N LEU A 11 30.81 -0.52 -15.01
CA LEU A 11 29.96 -1.70 -14.88
C LEU A 11 30.83 -2.92 -15.19
N ALA A 12 30.98 -3.84 -14.25
CA ALA A 12 31.46 -5.19 -14.55
C ALA A 12 30.84 -6.21 -13.58
N LEU A 13 30.08 -7.12 -14.18
CA LEU A 13 29.59 -8.40 -13.66
C LEU A 13 30.63 -9.13 -12.81
N ILE A 14 30.17 -9.79 -11.73
CA ILE A 14 30.70 -11.08 -11.33
C ILE A 14 29.53 -12.04 -11.13
N ALA A 15 29.43 -12.99 -12.06
CA ALA A 15 28.56 -14.15 -12.00
C ALA A 15 29.18 -15.24 -11.10
N SER A 16 28.29 -16.08 -10.57
CA SER A 16 28.50 -17.46 -10.12
C SER A 16 29.50 -17.74 -8.99
N VAL A 17 28.95 -18.04 -7.81
CA VAL A 17 29.48 -19.06 -6.88
C VAL A 17 28.39 -20.14 -6.81
N SER A 18 28.47 -21.16 -7.67
CA SER A 18 28.96 -22.51 -7.34
C SER A 18 28.07 -23.25 -6.33
N LEU A 19 27.09 -23.99 -6.87
CA LEU A 19 26.44 -25.13 -6.22
C LEU A 19 27.50 -26.22 -5.98
N SER A 20 27.84 -26.48 -4.72
CA SER A 20 28.57 -27.69 -4.33
C SER A 20 27.57 -28.79 -4.00
N SER A 21 27.61 -29.84 -4.82
CA SER A 21 26.98 -31.15 -4.60
C SER A 21 28.00 -32.12 -3.98
N CYS A 22 27.58 -32.89 -2.97
CA CYS A 22 27.99 -34.27 -2.64
C CYS A 22 27.09 -34.76 -1.48
N SER A 23 26.14 -35.69 -1.69
CA SER A 23 26.27 -37.17 -1.71
C SER A 23 26.65 -37.73 -0.31
N SER A 24 25.98 -38.70 0.34
CA SER A 24 25.15 -39.86 -0.04
C SER A 24 24.05 -40.06 1.05
N GLU A 25 22.91 -40.73 0.89
CA GLU A 25 22.72 -42.17 0.60
C GLU A 25 21.35 -42.46 -0.05
N GLN A 26 21.36 -43.62 -0.69
CA GLN A 26 20.42 -44.25 -1.59
C GLN A 26 19.30 -45.00 -0.85
N SER A 27 18.03 -44.81 -1.23
CA SER A 27 17.02 -45.86 -1.13
C SER A 27 16.03 -45.76 -2.28
N LEU A 28 16.00 -46.84 -3.06
CA LEU A 28 15.18 -47.07 -4.23
C LEU A 28 13.69 -47.07 -3.90
N ASN A 29 12.89 -46.37 -4.71
CA ASN A 29 11.67 -46.95 -5.26
C ASN A 29 11.42 -46.42 -6.67
N LYS A 30 11.07 -47.35 -7.55
CA LYS A 30 11.02 -47.27 -9.02
C LYS A 30 10.00 -46.24 -9.55
N PRO A 31 10.17 -45.76 -10.79
CA PRO A 31 9.10 -45.11 -11.54
C PRO A 31 8.27 -46.16 -12.29
N ASP A 32 6.96 -46.20 -12.05
CA ASP A 32 6.04 -46.91 -12.94
C ASP A 32 5.64 -45.99 -14.09
N THR A 33 5.97 -46.46 -15.29
CA THR A 33 5.57 -45.90 -16.58
C THR A 33 4.37 -46.69 -17.06
N THR A 34 3.28 -46.01 -17.43
CA THR A 34 2.37 -46.51 -18.47
C THR A 34 1.66 -45.36 -19.18
N THR A 35 2.06 -45.17 -20.44
CA THR A 35 1.35 -44.45 -21.48
C THR A 35 0.11 -45.26 -21.89
N SER A 36 -1.04 -44.60 -22.07
CA SER A 36 -2.08 -45.06 -23.00
C SER A 36 -2.69 -43.87 -23.72
N THR A 37 -2.41 -43.83 -25.01
CA THR A 37 -3.03 -42.99 -26.05
C THR A 37 -4.49 -43.40 -26.28
N ALA A 38 -5.36 -42.42 -26.49
CA ALA A 38 -6.45 -42.52 -27.46
C ALA A 38 -6.79 -41.11 -27.99
N GLU A 39 -6.53 -40.92 -29.29
CA GLU A 39 -7.12 -39.92 -30.20
C GLU A 39 -8.66 -40.11 -30.22
N GLU A 40 -9.56 -39.30 -30.79
CA GLU A 40 -9.59 -38.34 -31.90
C GLU A 40 -11.00 -37.69 -31.79
N ASN A 41 -11.20 -36.38 -31.95
CA ASN A 41 -11.71 -35.74 -33.17
C ASN A 41 -11.87 -34.24 -32.84
N LYS A 42 -11.19 -33.31 -33.56
CA LYS A 42 -11.66 -32.66 -34.80
C LYS A 42 -13.04 -31.98 -34.64
N LYS A 43 -13.28 -30.74 -35.06
CA LYS A 43 -12.54 -29.78 -35.90
C LYS A 43 -13.47 -28.56 -36.10
N ASP A 44 -12.86 -27.37 -36.16
CA ASP A 44 -13.32 -26.15 -36.87
C ASP A 44 -14.63 -25.45 -36.46
N LYS A 45 -14.87 -24.16 -36.73
CA LYS A 45 -14.10 -22.95 -37.11
C LYS A 45 -15.17 -21.88 -37.43
N ALA A 46 -14.82 -20.60 -37.21
CA ALA A 46 -15.40 -19.37 -37.80
C ALA A 46 -16.88 -19.05 -37.48
N ALA A 47 -17.13 -17.98 -36.73
CA ALA A 47 -17.21 -16.56 -37.15
C ALA A 47 -18.58 -16.19 -37.73
N GLU A 48 -19.30 -15.29 -37.05
CA GLU A 48 -19.87 -14.10 -37.68
C GLU A 48 -20.46 -13.15 -36.62
N THR A 49 -20.02 -11.90 -36.71
CA THR A 49 -20.57 -10.71 -36.07
C THR A 49 -21.95 -10.42 -36.64
N GLN A 50 -22.96 -10.18 -35.80
CA GLN A 50 -24.10 -9.33 -36.16
C GLN A 50 -24.53 -8.48 -34.97
N GLU A 51 -24.29 -7.18 -35.10
CA GLU A 51 -24.95 -6.11 -34.37
C GLU A 51 -26.45 -6.13 -34.67
N LYS A 52 -27.28 -6.03 -33.62
CA LYS A 52 -28.61 -5.41 -33.72
C LYS A 52 -28.85 -4.54 -32.50
N GLU A 53 -28.66 -3.26 -32.75
CA GLU A 53 -29.21 -2.10 -32.06
C GLU A 53 -30.74 -2.25 -31.87
N ASN A 54 -31.21 -2.15 -30.62
CA ASN A 54 -32.55 -1.71 -30.26
C ASN A 54 -32.66 -1.66 -28.73
N THR A 55 -32.63 -0.48 -28.14
CA THR A 55 -33.51 -0.22 -26.99
C THR A 55 -33.90 1.26 -27.00
N ASP A 56 -35.20 1.43 -27.03
CA ASP A 56 -35.97 2.66 -27.04
C ASP A 56 -35.74 3.57 -25.83
N LYS A 57 -36.05 4.84 -26.07
CA LYS A 57 -36.09 5.97 -25.16
C LYS A 57 -36.90 5.70 -23.89
N LYS A 58 -36.41 6.22 -22.76
CA LYS A 58 -37.27 6.72 -21.68
C LYS A 58 -36.70 8.02 -21.11
N GLU A 59 -37.49 9.08 -21.26
CA GLU A 59 -37.28 10.41 -20.68
C GLU A 59 -37.44 10.42 -19.16
N ASP A 60 -36.84 11.49 -18.60
CA ASP A 60 -37.18 12.20 -17.38
C ASP A 60 -36.94 11.54 -16.02
N LYS A 61 -35.94 12.10 -15.31
CA LYS A 61 -36.22 12.89 -14.11
C LYS A 61 -35.07 13.85 -13.80
N LYS A 62 -35.44 15.12 -13.61
CA LYS A 62 -34.70 16.14 -12.86
C LYS A 62 -34.21 15.55 -11.53
N ASP A 63 -33.02 15.93 -11.11
CA ASP A 63 -32.88 16.55 -9.79
C ASP A 63 -31.69 17.50 -9.76
N ASP A 64 -31.95 18.65 -9.16
CA ASP A 64 -31.01 19.70 -8.83
C ASP A 64 -29.72 19.12 -8.25
N ALA A 65 -28.61 19.31 -8.96
CA ALA A 65 -27.30 19.29 -8.34
C ALA A 65 -27.19 20.57 -7.51
N ASP A 66 -27.86 20.54 -6.36
CA ASP A 66 -27.73 21.47 -5.27
C ASP A 66 -26.24 21.69 -5.02
N LYS A 67 -25.82 22.95 -5.07
CA LYS A 67 -24.48 23.35 -4.66
C LYS A 67 -24.33 22.84 -3.23
N LYS A 68 -23.51 21.80 -3.05
CA LYS A 68 -23.03 21.39 -1.74
C LYS A 68 -22.23 22.57 -1.21
N ASP A 69 -22.95 23.41 -0.48
CA ASP A 69 -22.43 24.52 0.28
C ASP A 69 -21.35 23.95 1.20
N ASP A 70 -20.15 24.47 1.02
CA ASP A 70 -18.89 24.06 1.65
C ASP A 70 -18.89 24.47 3.13
N LYS A 71 -19.92 24.05 3.88
CA LYS A 71 -19.92 24.15 5.34
C LYS A 71 -18.94 23.11 5.86
N LYS A 72 -17.68 23.53 5.95
CA LYS A 72 -16.74 23.04 6.97
C LYS A 72 -17.34 23.39 8.33
N ASP A 73 -18.32 22.61 8.76
CA ASP A 73 -18.92 22.74 10.08
C ASP A 73 -17.82 22.54 11.13
N ASP A 74 -17.86 23.35 12.19
CA ASP A 74 -17.06 23.30 13.42
C ASP A 74 -17.41 22.04 14.26
N GLN A 75 -17.57 20.91 13.57
CA GLN A 75 -18.08 19.67 14.10
C GLN A 75 -16.95 18.98 14.87
N GLU A 76 -17.20 18.72 16.15
CA GLU A 76 -16.29 17.97 16.99
C GLU A 76 -16.02 16.56 16.43
N LEU A 77 -14.87 15.99 16.81
CA LEU A 77 -14.56 14.60 16.48
C LEU A 77 -15.56 13.66 17.16
N THR A 78 -16.08 12.70 16.40
CA THR A 78 -16.85 11.59 16.96
C THR A 78 -15.95 10.68 17.77
N ASP A 79 -16.54 9.83 18.60
CA ASP A 79 -15.76 8.90 19.42
C ASP A 79 -15.04 7.85 18.57
N ASP A 80 -15.62 7.42 17.45
CA ASP A 80 -14.97 6.51 16.50
C ASP A 80 -13.78 7.17 15.78
N GLU A 81 -13.90 8.45 15.42
CA GLU A 81 -12.80 9.22 14.85
C GLU A 81 -11.66 9.35 15.87
N LYS A 82 -11.97 9.69 17.12
CA LYS A 82 -10.97 9.74 18.21
C LYS A 82 -10.32 8.40 18.44
N ALA A 83 -11.09 7.31 18.49
CA ALA A 83 -10.57 5.96 18.68
C ALA A 83 -9.60 5.56 17.56
N THR A 84 -9.91 5.92 16.31
CA THR A 84 -9.03 5.69 15.16
C THR A 84 -7.71 6.47 15.28
N LEU A 85 -7.78 7.74 15.70
CA LEU A 85 -6.60 8.57 15.91
C LEU A 85 -5.76 8.13 17.12
N ASP A 86 -6.41 7.65 18.18
CA ASP A 86 -5.76 7.07 19.36
C ASP A 86 -5.01 5.79 18.99
N GLU A 87 -5.65 4.87 18.25
CA GLU A 87 -5.03 3.65 17.76
C GLU A 87 -3.78 3.97 16.92
N PHE A 88 -3.83 5.01 16.09
CA PHE A 88 -2.68 5.46 15.32
C PHE A 88 -1.51 5.87 16.22
N VAL A 89 -1.73 6.77 17.18
CA VAL A 89 -0.67 7.25 18.08
C VAL A 89 -0.11 6.11 18.93
N GLU A 90 -0.98 5.27 19.48
CA GLU A 90 -0.59 4.10 20.28
C GLU A 90 0.27 3.13 19.48
N ARG A 91 -0.10 2.86 18.23
CA ARG A 91 0.65 1.94 17.37
C ARG A 91 2.00 2.49 16.98
N LEU A 92 2.14 3.80 16.73
CA LEU A 92 3.45 4.42 16.53
C LEU A 92 4.31 4.37 17.81
N GLU A 93 3.71 4.63 18.97
CA GLU A 93 4.41 4.58 20.26
C GLU A 93 4.92 3.17 20.58
N LYS A 94 4.10 2.15 20.35
CA LYS A 94 4.41 0.74 20.63
C LYS A 94 5.10 0.01 19.48
N TYR A 95 5.38 0.70 18.38
CA TYR A 95 5.96 0.07 17.21
C TYR A 95 7.38 -0.44 17.53
N GLU A 96 7.63 -1.69 17.17
CA GLU A 96 8.90 -2.38 17.45
C GLU A 96 9.92 -2.05 16.34
N ASN A 97 10.65 -0.95 16.52
CA ASN A 97 11.68 -0.55 15.58
C ASN A 97 12.83 -1.58 15.51
N GLY A 98 13.37 -1.82 14.31
CA GLY A 98 14.56 -2.65 14.10
C GLY A 98 14.36 -4.16 14.21
N THR A 99 13.12 -4.65 14.33
CA THR A 99 12.83 -6.09 14.37
C THR A 99 12.57 -6.68 12.98
N ALA A 100 12.71 -7.99 12.85
CA ALA A 100 12.26 -8.70 11.65
C ALA A 100 10.76 -8.44 11.41
N GLY A 101 10.38 -8.17 10.17
CA GLY A 101 9.01 -7.87 9.78
C GLY A 101 8.50 -6.50 10.21
N ALA A 102 9.35 -5.62 10.76
CA ALA A 102 8.97 -4.25 11.10
C ALA A 102 8.42 -3.53 9.85
N SER A 103 9.12 -3.56 8.71
CA SER A 103 8.66 -2.92 7.46
C SER A 103 7.23 -3.32 7.07
N LEU A 104 6.91 -4.61 7.10
CA LEU A 104 5.55 -5.12 6.81
C LEU A 104 4.49 -4.55 7.78
N LYS A 105 4.84 -4.42 9.07
CA LYS A 105 3.97 -3.79 10.07
C LYS A 105 3.80 -2.29 9.79
N MET A 106 4.84 -1.60 9.33
CA MET A 106 4.77 -0.19 8.94
C MET A 106 3.94 0.03 7.68
N ASP A 107 4.11 -0.82 6.67
CA ASP A 107 3.30 -0.78 5.45
C ASP A 107 1.81 -0.97 5.79
N ARG A 108 1.52 -1.94 6.66
CA ARG A 108 0.16 -2.14 7.17
C ARG A 108 -0.37 -0.93 7.93
N LEU A 109 0.43 -0.34 8.84
CA LEU A 109 0.04 0.88 9.55
C LEU A 109 -0.26 2.01 8.55
N PHE A 110 0.63 2.24 7.58
CA PHE A 110 0.45 3.27 6.55
C PHE A 110 -0.86 3.05 5.78
N THR A 111 -1.12 1.83 5.30
CA THR A 111 -2.37 1.54 4.56
C THR A 111 -3.62 1.77 5.42
N GLU A 112 -3.63 1.27 6.66
CA GLU A 112 -4.76 1.45 7.55
C GLU A 112 -5.01 2.93 7.89
N MET A 113 -3.94 3.72 8.00
CA MET A 113 -4.05 5.16 8.20
C MET A 113 -4.73 5.86 7.03
N VAL A 114 -4.25 5.65 5.81
CA VAL A 114 -4.84 6.31 4.63
C VAL A 114 -6.24 5.78 4.31
N ASN A 115 -6.57 4.56 4.74
CA ASN A 115 -7.91 3.98 4.55
C ASN A 115 -8.92 4.42 5.64
N ARG A 116 -8.47 4.72 6.87
CA ARG A 116 -9.40 4.89 8.03
C ARG A 116 -9.41 6.30 8.62
N CYS A 117 -8.35 7.08 8.49
CA CYS A 117 -8.24 8.38 9.16
C CYS A 117 -8.93 9.51 8.38
N THR A 118 -10.19 9.31 7.98
CA THR A 118 -10.99 10.25 7.16
C THR A 118 -11.15 11.62 7.80
N SER A 119 -11.15 11.68 9.13
CA SER A 119 -11.18 12.92 9.92
C SER A 119 -10.00 13.85 9.64
N LEU A 120 -8.89 13.37 9.08
CA LEU A 120 -7.77 14.22 8.65
C LEU A 120 -8.14 15.14 7.49
N GLU A 121 -9.18 14.80 6.71
CA GLU A 121 -9.68 15.65 5.62
C GLU A 121 -11.00 16.33 5.94
N THR A 122 -11.91 15.62 6.60
CA THR A 122 -13.23 16.17 6.91
C THR A 122 -13.18 17.18 8.06
N LYS A 123 -12.23 17.00 9.02
CA LYS A 123 -12.08 17.83 10.24
C LYS A 123 -10.59 18.10 10.55
N PRO A 124 -9.81 18.67 9.62
CA PRO A 124 -8.36 18.70 9.69
C PRO A 124 -7.82 19.41 10.94
N GLU A 125 -8.42 20.54 11.32
CA GLU A 125 -7.96 21.35 12.47
C GLU A 125 -8.20 20.62 13.79
N LYS A 126 -9.41 20.08 14.00
CA LYS A 126 -9.78 19.32 15.20
C LYS A 126 -8.96 18.03 15.33
N SER A 127 -8.77 17.31 14.22
CA SER A 127 -7.92 16.11 14.17
C SER A 127 -6.48 16.41 14.52
N GLN A 128 -5.92 17.48 13.97
CA GLN A 128 -4.56 17.91 14.28
C GLN A 128 -4.42 18.31 15.75
N GLU A 129 -5.33 19.12 16.28
CA GLU A 129 -5.31 19.51 17.70
C GLU A 129 -5.38 18.27 18.61
N TYR A 130 -6.27 17.33 18.31
CA TYR A 130 -6.43 16.10 19.07
C TYR A 130 -5.16 15.24 19.05
N LEU A 131 -4.59 15.01 17.86
CA LEU A 131 -3.36 14.26 17.70
C LEU A 131 -2.18 14.91 18.43
N MET A 132 -2.03 16.23 18.37
CA MET A 132 -0.95 16.92 19.10
C MET A 132 -1.07 16.73 20.61
N LYS A 133 -2.30 16.73 21.17
CA LYS A 133 -2.52 16.41 22.59
C LYS A 133 -2.09 14.97 22.90
N LYS A 134 -2.50 14.00 22.07
CA LYS A 134 -2.13 12.58 22.27
C LYS A 134 -0.63 12.33 22.12
N VAL A 135 0.00 12.95 21.13
CA VAL A 135 1.45 12.88 20.96
C VAL A 135 2.19 13.51 22.14
N ALA A 136 1.63 14.54 22.79
CA ALA A 136 2.21 15.09 24.03
C ALA A 136 2.16 14.09 25.20
N GLU A 137 1.21 13.16 25.22
CA GLU A 137 1.04 12.13 26.26
C GLU A 137 1.88 10.87 26.05
N VAL A 138 2.43 10.65 24.84
CA VAL A 138 3.34 9.53 24.53
C VAL A 138 4.49 9.46 25.55
N LYS A 139 4.75 8.27 26.09
CA LYS A 139 5.77 8.04 27.12
C LYS A 139 7.14 7.83 26.49
N ASP A 140 7.22 6.98 25.48
CA ASP A 140 8.48 6.71 24.76
C ASP A 140 8.62 7.62 23.55
N LYS A 141 9.08 8.86 23.81
CA LYS A 141 9.24 9.88 22.76
C LYS A 141 10.26 9.49 21.69
N GLU A 142 11.32 8.76 22.06
CA GLU A 142 12.39 8.41 21.13
C GLU A 142 11.92 7.30 20.19
N ASN A 143 11.30 6.24 20.73
CA ASN A 143 10.72 5.19 19.91
C ASN A 143 9.64 5.76 18.97
N PHE A 144 8.76 6.62 19.48
CA PHE A 144 7.73 7.27 18.68
C PHE A 144 8.31 8.07 17.50
N LYS A 145 9.37 8.86 17.73
CA LYS A 145 10.06 9.61 16.66
C LYS A 145 10.65 8.70 15.60
N GLN A 146 11.26 7.58 16.00
CA GLN A 146 11.79 6.59 15.07
C GLN A 146 10.68 5.95 14.24
N SER A 147 9.53 5.64 14.86
CA SER A 147 8.35 5.12 14.18
C SER A 147 7.76 6.13 13.19
N VAL A 148 7.64 7.41 13.57
CA VAL A 148 7.21 8.49 12.66
C VAL A 148 8.17 8.61 11.48
N LYS A 149 9.48 8.51 11.71
CA LYS A 149 10.47 8.51 10.63
C LYS A 149 10.25 7.32 9.69
N GLY A 150 10.08 6.11 10.24
CA GLY A 150 9.82 4.91 9.44
C GLY A 150 8.56 5.06 8.58
N LEU A 151 7.50 5.66 9.13
CA LEU A 151 6.28 5.94 8.38
C LEU A 151 6.51 6.95 7.24
N LYS A 152 7.29 8.01 7.48
CA LYS A 152 7.70 8.98 6.44
C LYS A 152 8.52 8.29 5.34
N ASP A 153 9.47 7.43 5.71
CA ASP A 153 10.28 6.67 4.76
C ASP A 153 9.40 5.73 3.89
N THR A 154 8.39 5.07 4.48
CA THR A 154 7.40 4.26 3.75
C THR A 154 6.57 5.11 2.78
N ILE A 155 6.14 6.30 3.20
CA ILE A 155 5.41 7.25 2.37
C ILE A 155 6.26 7.70 1.16
N ASP A 156 7.55 7.96 1.37
CA ASP A 156 8.49 8.33 0.30
C ASP A 156 8.75 7.16 -0.66
N TYR A 157 8.86 5.94 -0.14
CA TYR A 157 8.96 4.73 -0.96
C TYR A 157 7.71 4.54 -1.83
N TYR A 158 6.51 4.69 -1.26
CA TYR A 158 5.26 4.67 -2.00
C TYR A 158 5.24 5.72 -3.12
N LYS A 159 5.60 6.97 -2.82
CA LYS A 159 5.63 8.05 -3.82
C LYS A 159 6.57 7.73 -4.98
N SER A 160 7.73 7.13 -4.68
CA SER A 160 8.75 6.81 -5.67
C SER A 160 8.45 5.55 -6.49
N ASN A 161 7.70 4.59 -5.90
CA ASN A 161 7.51 3.24 -6.46
C ASN A 161 6.03 2.80 -6.46
N LYS A 162 5.09 3.74 -6.64
CA LYS A 162 3.65 3.55 -6.43
C LYS A 162 3.07 2.23 -6.97
N GLN A 163 3.35 1.88 -8.23
CA GLN A 163 2.80 0.65 -8.84
C GLN A 163 3.37 -0.61 -8.19
N GLN A 164 4.67 -0.62 -7.92
CA GLN A 164 5.33 -1.74 -7.24
C GLN A 164 4.82 -1.87 -5.80
N TYR A 165 4.73 -0.76 -5.06
CA TYR A 165 4.22 -0.75 -3.69
C TYR A 165 2.80 -1.31 -3.60
N ILE A 166 1.90 -0.87 -4.48
CA ILE A 166 0.51 -1.37 -4.51
C ILE A 166 0.48 -2.88 -4.83
N GLN A 167 1.37 -3.36 -5.71
CA GLN A 167 1.47 -4.79 -6.01
C GLN A 167 1.98 -5.58 -4.81
N GLU A 168 3.02 -5.10 -4.11
CA GLU A 168 3.56 -5.70 -2.88
C GLU A 168 2.49 -5.79 -1.79
N LEU A 169 1.68 -4.74 -1.62
CA LEU A 169 0.54 -4.76 -0.71
C LEU A 169 -0.48 -5.84 -1.08
N LYS A 170 -0.85 -5.92 -2.36
CA LYS A 170 -1.79 -6.94 -2.85
C LYS A 170 -1.27 -8.35 -2.60
N ASP A 171 0.02 -8.59 -2.85
CA ASP A 171 0.65 -9.88 -2.65
C ASP A 171 0.74 -10.25 -1.16
N SER A 172 0.83 -9.25 -0.27
CA SER A 172 0.77 -9.42 1.18
C SER A 172 -0.65 -9.59 1.75
N GLY A 173 -1.69 -9.42 0.94
CA GLY A 173 -3.10 -9.45 1.36
C GLY A 173 -3.59 -8.17 2.04
N ALA A 174 -2.82 -7.07 1.97
CA ALA A 174 -3.24 -5.76 2.46
C ALA A 174 -4.14 -5.04 1.45
N THR A 175 -5.14 -4.31 1.94
CA THR A 175 -6.05 -3.52 1.10
C THR A 175 -5.50 -2.11 0.89
N TRP A 176 -5.31 -1.73 -0.38
CA TRP A 176 -5.06 -0.35 -0.76
C TRP A 176 -6.36 0.31 -1.24
N ASP A 177 -6.99 1.08 -0.36
CA ASP A 177 -8.25 1.81 -0.63
C ASP A 177 -8.23 3.17 0.10
N PRO A 178 -7.32 4.08 -0.30
CA PRO A 178 -7.10 5.32 0.43
C PRO A 178 -8.37 6.20 0.41
N GLN A 179 -8.87 6.49 1.61
CA GLN A 179 -10.02 7.39 1.84
C GLN A 179 -9.59 8.83 2.11
N ILE A 180 -8.29 9.06 2.29
CA ILE A 180 -7.69 10.39 2.36
C ILE A 180 -6.54 10.52 1.37
N LYS A 181 -6.24 11.76 1.00
CA LYS A 181 -5.03 12.11 0.24
C LYS A 181 -3.80 11.94 1.12
N LEU A 182 -2.68 11.63 0.48
CA LEU A 182 -1.41 11.42 1.16
C LEU A 182 -0.94 12.70 1.85
N GLU A 183 -1.17 13.85 1.22
CA GLU A 183 -0.79 15.17 1.73
C GLU A 183 -1.45 15.46 3.08
N SER A 184 -2.68 14.98 3.29
CA SER A 184 -3.41 15.14 4.55
C SER A 184 -2.73 14.40 5.70
N LEU A 185 -2.20 13.21 5.43
CA LEU A 185 -1.39 12.45 6.38
C LEU A 185 0.00 13.09 6.59
N GLU A 186 0.68 13.48 5.51
CA GLU A 186 2.01 14.10 5.60
C GLU A 186 2.00 15.41 6.40
N ASN A 187 0.96 16.23 6.24
CA ASN A 187 0.79 17.47 6.99
C ASN A 187 0.73 17.24 8.50
N VAL A 188 0.15 16.13 8.94
CA VAL A 188 0.11 15.72 10.34
C VAL A 188 1.48 15.23 10.78
N LEU A 189 2.08 14.30 10.04
CA LEU A 189 3.37 13.70 10.39
C LEU A 189 4.51 14.73 10.46
N ASN A 190 4.44 15.81 9.69
CA ASN A 190 5.43 16.89 9.72
C ASN A 190 5.37 17.76 10.98
N LYS A 191 4.32 17.62 11.79
CA LYS A 191 4.16 18.33 13.08
C LYS A 191 4.65 17.50 14.27
N PHE A 192 4.93 16.22 14.07
CA PHE A 192 5.49 15.31 15.05
C PHE A 192 7.02 15.30 14.95
#